data_AF-A0A1W1BPI5-F1
#
_entry.id   AF-A0A1W1BPI5-F1
#
_cell.length_a   1.000
_cell.length_b   1.000
_cell.length_c   1.000
_cell.angle_alpha   90.00
_cell.angle_beta   90.00
_cell.angle_gamma   90.00
#
_symmetry.space_group_name_H-M   'P 1'
#
loop_
_entity.id
_entity.type
_entity.pdbx_description
1 polymer ?
#
loop_
_entity_poly.entity_id
_entity_poly.type
_entity_poly.pdbx_seq_one_letter_code
_entity_poly.pdbx_strand_id
1 'polypeptide(L)'
;MELPALKLPQVELPFDIATLLHPPVDHFVIAIPILVLIIEIINLFAKKKAIGVISFILLIIGMIAAIAAYFTGLHDGKEAFDALTQAGQTELKAHKLLGTYLMLASAIVVIFKLLSALIQRGLMKALYLLVLIVFIAGILKQGKDGGELVYEYGANVERVQDLDSDLFDANEELDDLKEKMKAASEKAQEKVEAVKETVSHAAQDAAAKTSQTVENVKEKAAEAVENVKKNTSAAVDSLKEKVSETTTAAEPAATEAAPAADTASAAEANTTAAQ
;
A
#
# COMPACT_ATOMS: atom_id res chain seq x y z
N MET A 1 -19.82 18.38 -8.23
CA MET A 1 -19.96 19.00 -9.55
C MET A 1 -18.81 18.49 -10.39
N GLU A 2 -19.08 17.94 -11.57
CA GLU A 2 -18.03 17.48 -12.48
C GLU A 2 -17.39 18.68 -13.17
N LEU A 3 -16.06 18.72 -13.21
CA LEU A 3 -15.32 19.77 -13.91
C LEU A 3 -15.45 19.54 -15.43
N PRO A 4 -15.54 20.59 -16.26
CA PRO A 4 -15.58 20.42 -17.70
C PRO A 4 -14.28 19.80 -18.21
N ALA A 5 -14.38 18.89 -19.19
CA ALA A 5 -13.20 18.23 -19.76
C ALA A 5 -12.34 19.22 -20.56
N LEU A 6 -11.06 19.34 -20.21
CA LEU A 6 -10.07 20.12 -20.96
C LEU A 6 -9.30 19.21 -21.92
N LYS A 7 -9.32 19.54 -23.22
CA LYS A 7 -8.45 18.90 -24.22
C LYS A 7 -7.25 19.80 -24.47
N LEU A 8 -6.15 19.52 -23.77
CA LEU A 8 -4.86 20.14 -24.08
C LEU A 8 -4.21 19.43 -25.29
N PRO A 9 -3.47 20.15 -26.13
CA PRO A 9 -2.71 19.51 -27.21
C PRO A 9 -1.72 18.50 -26.64
N GLN A 10 -1.62 17.34 -27.28
CA GLN A 10 -0.63 16.34 -26.90
C GLN A 10 0.73 16.81 -27.42
N VAL A 11 1.62 17.16 -26.50
CA VAL A 11 3.00 17.53 -26.81
C VAL A 11 3.87 16.33 -26.47
N GLU A 12 4.48 15.74 -27.48
CA GLU A 12 5.49 14.70 -27.29
C GLU A 12 6.82 15.39 -26.92
N LEU A 13 7.44 14.94 -25.84
CA LEU A 13 8.74 15.44 -25.43
C LEU A 13 9.83 14.74 -26.25
N PRO A 14 10.94 15.42 -26.58
CA PRO A 14 12.03 14.84 -27.37
C PRO A 14 12.93 13.89 -26.55
N PHE A 15 12.48 13.46 -25.37
CA PHE A 15 13.21 12.61 -24.42
C PHE A 15 12.23 11.74 -23.64
N ASP A 16 12.72 10.61 -23.11
CA ASP A 16 11.92 9.68 -22.31
C ASP A 16 11.77 10.16 -20.86
N ILE A 17 10.59 9.93 -20.29
CA ILE A 17 10.30 10.20 -18.88
C ILE A 17 10.45 8.89 -18.10
N ALA A 18 11.21 8.91 -17.01
CA ALA A 18 11.29 7.78 -16.10
C ALA A 18 9.92 7.50 -15.46
N THR A 19 9.55 6.23 -15.35
CA THR A 19 8.35 5.81 -14.61
C THR A 19 8.47 6.20 -13.14
N LEU A 20 7.33 6.47 -12.49
CA LEU A 20 7.26 6.88 -11.08
C LEU A 20 7.97 8.20 -10.78
N LEU A 21 8.25 9.02 -11.79
CA LEU A 21 8.82 10.35 -11.59
C LEU A 21 7.75 11.35 -11.10
N HIS A 22 6.46 11.06 -11.28
CA HIS A 22 5.38 11.96 -10.87
C HIS A 22 5.35 12.24 -9.36
N PRO A 23 5.31 11.24 -8.46
CA PRO A 23 5.21 11.51 -7.02
C PRO A 23 6.37 12.35 -6.47
N PRO A 24 7.67 12.09 -6.80
CA PRO A 24 8.76 12.96 -6.36
C PRO A 24 8.61 14.41 -6.81
N VAL A 25 8.13 14.66 -8.03
CA VAL A 25 7.93 16.02 -8.54
C VAL A 25 6.75 16.71 -7.83
N ASP A 26 5.68 15.97 -7.52
CA ASP A 26 4.51 16.51 -6.81
C ASP A 26 4.82 17.05 -5.41
N HIS A 27 5.83 16.50 -4.72
CA HIS A 27 6.25 17.02 -3.42
C HIS A 27 6.62 18.51 -3.50
N PHE A 28 7.27 18.94 -4.59
CA PHE A 28 7.59 20.35 -4.82
C PHE A 28 6.33 21.18 -5.09
N VAL A 29 5.41 20.63 -5.88
CA VAL A 29 4.12 21.28 -6.20
C VAL A 29 3.29 21.51 -4.94
N ILE A 30 3.35 20.59 -3.96
CA ILE A 30 2.66 20.70 -2.68
C ILE A 30 3.41 21.65 -1.71
N ALA A 31 4.71 21.45 -1.52
CA ALA A 31 5.47 22.15 -0.49
C ALA A 31 5.70 23.64 -0.80
N ILE A 32 6.01 23.97 -2.06
CA ILE A 32 6.40 25.34 -2.45
C ILE A 32 5.27 26.36 -2.18
N PRO A 33 4.01 26.15 -2.60
CA PRO A 33 2.93 27.10 -2.34
C PRO A 33 2.67 27.32 -0.84
N ILE A 34 2.79 26.26 -0.02
CA ILE A 34 2.65 26.36 1.44
C ILE A 34 3.76 27.23 2.01
N LEU A 35 5.01 26.99 1.59
CA LEU A 35 6.15 27.82 1.99
C LEU A 35 5.96 29.28 1.56
N VAL A 36 5.47 29.52 0.33
CA VAL A 36 5.14 30.87 -0.15
C VAL A 36 4.11 31.53 0.75
N LEU A 37 3.03 30.84 1.14
CA LEU A 37 2.01 31.40 2.02
C LEU A 37 2.62 31.84 3.37
N ILE A 38 3.47 31.02 3.96
CA ILE A 38 4.17 31.36 5.22
C ILE A 38 5.03 32.62 5.02
N ILE A 39 5.83 32.66 3.96
CA ILE A 39 6.70 33.80 3.61
C ILE A 39 5.87 35.07 3.40
N GLU A 40 4.70 34.98 2.76
CA GLU A 40 3.81 36.12 2.52
C GLU A 40 3.17 36.63 3.80
N ILE A 41 2.73 35.73 4.69
CA ILE A 41 2.23 36.11 6.02
C ILE A 41 3.32 36.86 6.79
N ILE A 42 4.57 36.37 6.78
CA ILE A 42 5.72 37.09 7.37
C ILE A 42 5.90 38.46 6.71
N ASN A 43 5.77 38.53 5.38
CA ASN A 43 5.94 39.76 4.61
C ASN A 43 4.85 40.82 4.89
N LEU A 44 3.66 40.42 5.35
CA LEU A 44 2.61 41.37 5.78
C LEU A 44 3.11 42.25 6.94
N PHE A 45 3.87 41.67 7.86
CA PHE A 45 4.43 42.37 9.02
C PHE A 45 5.80 42.97 8.73
N ALA A 46 6.70 42.21 8.10
CA ALA A 46 8.07 42.62 7.84
C ALA A 46 8.19 43.71 6.75
N LYS A 47 7.26 43.73 5.79
CA LYS A 47 7.18 44.72 4.69
C LYS A 47 8.49 44.89 3.92
N LYS A 48 9.28 43.81 3.77
CA LYS A 48 10.59 43.83 3.11
C LYS A 48 10.43 43.43 1.64
N LYS A 49 10.95 44.27 0.73
CA LYS A 49 10.93 43.99 -0.72
C LYS A 49 11.58 42.64 -1.06
N ALA A 50 12.69 42.30 -0.41
CA ALA A 50 13.40 41.03 -0.62
C ALA A 50 12.51 39.80 -0.38
N ILE A 51 11.69 39.81 0.68
CA ILE A 51 10.76 38.71 0.99
C ILE A 51 9.68 38.59 -0.10
N GLY A 52 9.20 39.73 -0.61
CA GLY A 52 8.28 39.79 -1.74
C GLY A 52 8.86 39.24 -3.06
N VAL A 53 10.16 39.42 -3.29
CA VAL A 53 10.88 38.88 -4.46
C VAL A 53 11.10 37.38 -4.31
N ILE A 54 11.51 36.90 -3.13
CA ILE A 54 11.71 35.48 -2.85
C ILE A 54 10.41 34.69 -3.06
N SER A 55 9.29 35.18 -2.51
CA SER A 55 7.96 34.57 -2.73
C SER A 55 7.57 34.52 -4.20
N PHE A 56 7.86 35.57 -4.97
CA PHE A 56 7.60 35.56 -6.42
C PHE A 56 8.45 34.52 -7.16
N ILE A 57 9.75 34.44 -6.88
CA ILE A 57 10.65 33.45 -7.49
C ILE A 57 10.18 32.02 -7.15
N LEU A 58 9.83 31.77 -5.89
CA LEU A 58 9.30 30.46 -5.46
C LEU A 58 8.01 30.10 -6.21
N LEU A 59 7.09 31.05 -6.44
CA LEU A 59 5.89 30.79 -7.24
C LEU A 59 6.21 30.43 -8.69
N ILE A 60 7.23 31.06 -9.31
CA ILE A 60 7.69 30.68 -10.65
C ILE A 60 8.25 29.26 -10.65
N ILE A 61 9.08 28.90 -9.66
CA ILE A 61 9.60 27.54 -9.52
C ILE A 61 8.45 26.54 -9.31
N GLY A 62 7.48 26.87 -8.47
CA GLY A 62 6.28 26.06 -8.23
C GLY A 62 5.43 25.86 -9.49
N MET A 63 5.27 26.90 -10.32
CA MET A 63 4.60 26.80 -11.62
C MET A 63 5.35 25.88 -12.59
N ILE A 64 6.68 25.97 -12.65
CA ILE A 64 7.51 25.07 -13.46
C ILE A 64 7.38 23.63 -12.95
N ALA A 65 7.41 23.41 -11.64
CA ALA A 65 7.20 22.10 -11.03
C ALA A 65 5.80 21.54 -11.36
N ALA A 66 4.75 22.37 -11.34
CA ALA A 66 3.39 21.94 -11.70
C ALA A 66 3.28 21.52 -13.18
N ILE A 67 4.01 22.20 -14.07
CA ILE A 67 4.12 21.80 -15.49
C ILE A 67 4.86 20.47 -15.61
N ALA A 68 5.98 20.30 -14.90
CA ALA A 68 6.73 19.05 -14.87
C ALA A 68 5.87 17.89 -14.35
N ALA A 69 5.15 18.10 -13.23
CA ALA A 69 4.21 17.15 -12.65
C ALA A 69 3.11 16.74 -13.63
N TYR A 70 2.58 17.69 -14.41
CA TYR A 70 1.59 17.37 -15.44
C TYR A 70 2.15 16.40 -16.49
N PHE A 71 3.37 16.62 -16.99
CA PHE A 71 3.97 15.74 -17.99
C PHE A 71 4.35 14.37 -17.41
N THR A 72 4.95 14.32 -16.22
CA THR A 72 5.28 13.06 -15.57
C THR A 72 4.03 12.27 -15.19
N GLY A 73 2.97 12.93 -14.72
CA GLY A 73 1.69 12.28 -14.42
C GLY A 73 0.93 11.81 -15.66
N LEU A 74 1.08 12.47 -16.81
CA LEU A 74 0.56 11.97 -18.08
C LEU A 74 1.23 10.65 -18.50
N HIS A 75 2.52 10.51 -18.22
CA HIS A 75 3.28 9.30 -18.51
C HIS A 75 2.88 8.20 -17.54
N ASP A 76 3.04 8.42 -16.24
CA ASP A 76 2.73 7.43 -15.19
C ASP A 76 1.26 7.01 -15.19
N GLY A 77 0.35 7.93 -15.54
CA GLY A 77 -1.07 7.62 -15.67
C GLY A 77 -1.39 6.75 -16.90
N LYS A 78 -0.63 6.82 -17.98
CA LYS A 78 -0.82 5.93 -19.15
C LYS A 78 -0.38 4.51 -18.81
N GLU A 79 0.78 4.37 -18.19
CA GLU A 79 1.34 3.06 -17.81
C GLU A 79 0.44 2.33 -16.79
N ALA A 80 -0.17 3.06 -15.84
CA ALA A 80 -1.08 2.46 -14.88
C ALA A 80 -2.50 2.17 -15.41
N PHE A 81 -2.94 2.83 -16.49
CA PHE A 81 -4.37 2.92 -16.82
C PHE A 81 -5.03 1.55 -17.03
N ASP A 82 -4.40 0.70 -17.83
CA ASP A 82 -4.96 -0.60 -18.22
C ASP A 82 -4.91 -1.61 -17.08
N ALA A 83 -4.01 -1.42 -16.12
CA ALA A 83 -3.91 -2.26 -14.93
C ALA A 83 -4.96 -1.89 -13.87
N LEU A 84 -5.58 -0.71 -13.94
CA LEU A 84 -6.55 -0.26 -12.93
C LEU A 84 -7.94 -0.84 -13.15
N THR A 85 -8.66 -1.08 -12.04
CA THR A 85 -10.10 -1.36 -12.05
C THR A 85 -10.89 -0.19 -12.65
N GLN A 86 -12.16 -0.41 -13.00
CA GLN A 86 -13.01 0.66 -13.55
C GLN A 86 -13.16 1.86 -12.59
N ALA A 87 -13.20 1.60 -11.28
CA ALA A 87 -13.20 2.65 -10.26
C ALA A 87 -11.86 3.41 -10.27
N GLY A 88 -10.73 2.71 -10.25
CA GLY A 88 -9.40 3.33 -10.32
C GLY A 88 -9.18 4.16 -11.59
N GLN A 89 -9.65 3.70 -12.75
CA GLN A 89 -9.59 4.48 -14.00
C GLN A 89 -10.43 5.76 -13.94
N THR A 90 -11.56 5.73 -13.22
CA THR A 90 -12.42 6.90 -13.05
C THR A 90 -11.75 7.92 -12.15
N GLU A 91 -11.18 7.49 -11.02
CA GLU A 91 -10.41 8.35 -10.13
C GLU A 91 -9.15 8.90 -10.81
N LEU A 92 -8.46 8.10 -11.63
CA LEU A 92 -7.27 8.55 -12.36
C LEU A 92 -7.61 9.66 -13.37
N LYS A 93 -8.76 9.54 -14.06
CA LYS A 93 -9.26 10.59 -14.95
C LYS A 93 -9.64 11.85 -14.17
N ALA A 94 -10.28 11.71 -13.01
CA ALA A 94 -10.65 12.84 -12.15
C ALA A 94 -9.41 13.56 -11.61
N HIS A 95 -8.43 12.80 -11.12
CA HIS A 95 -7.14 13.29 -10.65
C HIS A 95 -6.37 14.03 -11.75
N LYS A 96 -6.29 13.45 -12.96
CA LYS A 96 -5.69 14.11 -14.12
C LYS A 96 -6.40 15.43 -14.46
N LEU A 97 -7.73 15.44 -14.42
CA LEU A 97 -8.52 16.61 -14.74
C LEU A 97 -8.27 17.74 -13.73
N LEU A 98 -8.37 17.46 -12.43
CA LEU A 98 -8.11 18.43 -11.37
C LEU A 98 -6.66 18.91 -11.40
N GLY A 99 -5.70 18.01 -11.60
CA GLY A 99 -4.28 18.35 -11.75
C GLY A 99 -4.02 19.29 -12.93
N THR A 100 -4.73 19.09 -14.05
CA THR A 100 -4.67 20.00 -15.21
C THR A 100 -5.18 21.40 -14.85
N TYR A 101 -6.32 21.49 -14.16
CA TYR A 101 -6.84 22.77 -13.69
C TYR A 101 -5.89 23.48 -12.73
N LEU A 102 -5.28 22.75 -11.81
CA LEU A 102 -4.34 23.30 -10.83
C LEU A 102 -3.03 23.74 -11.50
N MET A 103 -2.52 22.98 -12.47
CA MET A 103 -1.39 23.41 -13.29
C MET A 103 -1.68 24.75 -13.98
N LEU A 104 -2.85 24.89 -14.62
CA LEU A 104 -3.25 26.17 -15.24
C LEU A 104 -3.49 27.28 -14.20
N ALA A 105 -4.08 26.95 -13.06
CA ALA A 105 -4.32 27.89 -11.97
C ALA A 105 -3.01 28.41 -11.35
N SER A 106 -1.92 27.65 -11.39
CA SER A 106 -0.61 28.11 -10.91
C SER A 106 -0.13 29.37 -11.67
N ALA A 107 -0.38 29.45 -12.98
CA ALA A 107 -0.10 30.65 -13.77
C ALA A 107 -0.98 31.83 -13.33
N ILE A 108 -2.25 31.59 -13.00
CA ILE A 108 -3.15 32.60 -12.45
C ILE A 108 -2.61 33.13 -11.13
N VAL A 109 -2.15 32.26 -10.22
CA VAL A 109 -1.56 32.68 -8.93
C VAL A 109 -0.35 33.59 -9.16
N VAL A 110 0.55 33.25 -10.09
CA VAL A 110 1.70 34.08 -10.47
C VAL A 110 1.25 35.45 -11.00
N ILE A 111 0.25 35.49 -11.87
CA ILE A 111 -0.31 36.74 -12.40
C ILE A 111 -0.88 37.60 -11.26
N PHE A 112 -1.65 37.01 -10.35
CA PHE A 112 -2.21 37.74 -9.20
C PHE A 112 -1.13 38.26 -8.26
N LYS A 113 -0.05 37.50 -8.04
CA LYS A 113 1.13 37.97 -7.31
C LYS A 113 1.77 39.17 -8.00
N LEU A 114 1.93 39.13 -9.32
CA LEU A 114 2.48 40.24 -10.10
C LEU A 114 1.58 41.49 -10.01
N LEU A 115 0.26 41.34 -10.19
CA LEU A 115 -0.70 42.44 -10.06
C LEU A 115 -0.72 43.04 -8.65
N SER A 116 -0.63 42.19 -7.63
CA SER A 116 -0.52 42.62 -6.22
C SER A 116 0.73 43.47 -5.97
N ALA A 117 1.86 43.11 -6.60
CA ALA A 117 3.10 43.87 -6.52
C ALA A 117 3.05 45.22 -7.27
N LEU A 118 2.35 45.28 -8.41
CA LEU A 118 2.21 46.48 -9.24
C LEU A 118 1.21 47.51 -8.68
N ILE A 119 0.02 47.06 -8.26
CA ILE A 119 -1.07 47.95 -7.85
C ILE A 119 -0.87 48.47 -6.42
N GLN A 120 -0.15 47.74 -5.57
CA GLN A 120 0.21 48.10 -4.18
C GLN A 120 -0.96 48.47 -3.25
N ARG A 121 -2.22 48.22 -3.64
CA ARG A 121 -3.41 48.42 -2.81
C ARG A 121 -3.62 47.23 -1.87
N GLY A 122 -4.04 47.51 -0.64
CA GLY A 122 -4.32 46.48 0.37
C GLY A 122 -5.33 45.42 -0.10
N LEU A 123 -6.35 45.84 -0.86
CA LEU A 123 -7.34 44.93 -1.43
C LEU A 123 -6.74 43.92 -2.42
N MET A 124 -5.78 44.34 -3.27
CA MET A 124 -5.13 43.42 -4.21
C MET A 124 -4.25 42.40 -3.49
N LYS A 125 -3.61 42.79 -2.38
CA LYS A 125 -2.87 41.86 -1.52
C LYS A 125 -3.79 40.84 -0.88
N ALA A 126 -4.94 41.28 -0.35
CA ALA A 126 -5.94 40.40 0.24
C ALA A 126 -6.51 39.42 -0.81
N LEU A 127 -6.82 39.92 -2.01
CA LEU A 127 -7.32 39.08 -3.11
C LEU A 127 -6.28 38.05 -3.57
N TYR A 128 -5.01 38.46 -3.72
CA TYR A 128 -3.92 37.52 -4.00
C TYR A 128 -3.80 36.44 -2.93
N LEU A 129 -3.81 36.81 -1.64
CA LEU A 129 -3.74 35.83 -0.56
C LEU A 129 -4.93 34.87 -0.56
N LEU A 130 -6.13 35.37 -0.84
CA LEU A 130 -7.31 34.51 -0.99
C LEU A 130 -7.13 33.50 -2.13
N VAL A 131 -6.69 33.97 -3.31
CA VAL A 131 -6.41 33.10 -4.47
C VAL A 131 -5.34 32.07 -4.13
N LEU A 132 -4.26 32.45 -3.45
CA LEU A 132 -3.20 31.55 -3.01
C LEU A 132 -3.72 30.48 -2.04
N ILE A 133 -4.56 30.86 -1.07
CA ILE A 133 -5.14 29.92 -0.10
C ILE A 133 -6.07 28.92 -0.80
N VAL A 134 -6.94 29.39 -1.71
CA VAL A 134 -7.82 28.52 -2.49
C VAL A 134 -7.01 27.57 -3.37
N PHE A 135 -5.93 28.07 -3.99
CA PHE A 135 -5.02 27.24 -4.76
C PHE A 135 -4.36 26.16 -3.91
N ILE A 136 -3.83 26.50 -2.72
CA ILE A 136 -3.23 25.53 -1.79
C ILE A 136 -4.25 24.49 -1.36
N ALA A 137 -5.49 24.88 -1.06
CA ALA A 137 -6.54 23.91 -0.72
C ALA A 137 -6.80 22.92 -1.87
N GLY A 138 -6.79 23.40 -3.11
CA GLY A 138 -6.87 22.55 -4.30
C GLY A 138 -5.69 21.59 -4.43
N ILE A 139 -4.46 22.08 -4.22
CA ILE A 139 -3.24 21.26 -4.25
C ILE A 139 -3.24 20.19 -3.15
N LEU A 140 -3.68 20.52 -1.93
CA LEU A 140 -3.80 19.55 -0.85
C LEU A 140 -4.85 18.48 -1.15
N LYS A 141 -5.98 18.86 -1.76
CA LYS A 141 -6.96 17.89 -2.27
C LYS A 141 -6.34 16.99 -3.34
N GLN A 142 -5.62 17.56 -4.31
CA GLN A 142 -4.93 16.81 -5.35
C GLN A 142 -3.96 15.78 -4.77
N GLY A 143 -3.18 16.18 -3.75
CA GLY A 143 -2.27 15.27 -3.04
C GLY A 143 -3.00 14.14 -2.31
N LYS A 144 -4.15 14.43 -1.69
CA LYS A 144 -5.01 13.39 -1.08
C LYS A 144 -5.51 12.40 -2.13
N ASP A 145 -6.12 12.90 -3.21
CA ASP A 145 -6.69 12.08 -4.28
C ASP A 145 -5.59 11.24 -4.97
N GLY A 146 -4.38 11.80 -5.13
CA GLY A 146 -3.22 11.07 -5.65
C GLY A 146 -2.74 9.96 -4.72
N GLY A 147 -2.74 10.19 -3.41
CA GLY A 147 -2.47 9.15 -2.41
C GLY A 147 -3.51 8.03 -2.47
N GLU A 148 -4.80 8.37 -2.59
CA GLU A 148 -5.91 7.41 -2.73
C GLU A 148 -5.72 6.52 -3.98
N LEU A 149 -5.31 7.11 -5.11
CA LEU A 149 -4.99 6.37 -6.33
C LEU A 149 -3.91 5.31 -6.13
N VAL A 150 -2.86 5.63 -5.37
CA VAL A 150 -1.75 4.70 -5.13
C VAL A 150 -2.16 3.65 -4.08
N TYR A 151 -2.71 4.08 -2.95
CA TYR A 151 -2.94 3.21 -1.79
C TYR A 151 -4.22 2.38 -1.87
N GLU A 152 -5.29 2.91 -2.48
CA GLU A 152 -6.57 2.18 -2.58
C GLU A 152 -6.74 1.49 -3.93
N TYR A 153 -6.27 2.11 -5.01
CA TYR A 153 -6.46 1.57 -6.37
C TYR A 153 -5.20 0.94 -6.97
N GLY A 154 -4.04 1.02 -6.30
CA GLY A 154 -2.81 0.36 -6.74
C GLY A 154 -2.13 0.99 -7.96
N ALA A 155 -2.38 2.27 -8.25
CA ALA A 155 -1.77 2.94 -9.39
C ALA A 155 -0.24 2.93 -9.30
N ASN A 156 0.41 2.33 -10.30
CA ASN A 156 1.87 2.17 -10.38
C ASN A 156 2.52 1.45 -9.18
N VAL A 157 1.78 0.55 -8.50
CA VAL A 157 2.34 -0.37 -7.51
C VAL A 157 2.34 -1.77 -8.11
N GLU A 158 3.52 -2.38 -8.26
CA GLU A 158 3.72 -3.60 -9.06
C GLU A 158 3.09 -4.89 -8.48
N ARG A 159 2.52 -4.89 -7.27
CA ARG A 159 2.08 -6.13 -6.57
C ARG A 159 0.98 -5.89 -5.55
N VAL A 160 -0.27 -5.73 -5.97
CA VAL A 160 -1.44 -5.94 -5.06
C VAL A 160 -2.47 -6.88 -5.70
N GLN A 161 -2.61 -6.85 -7.03
CA GLN A 161 -3.54 -7.74 -7.73
C GLN A 161 -3.14 -9.22 -7.70
N ASP A 162 -1.84 -9.51 -7.83
CA ASP A 162 -1.34 -10.88 -7.70
C ASP A 162 -1.55 -11.41 -6.27
N LEU A 163 -1.32 -10.57 -5.26
CA LEU A 163 -1.52 -10.95 -3.86
C LEU A 163 -2.99 -11.19 -3.52
N ASP A 164 -3.93 -10.41 -4.05
CA ASP A 164 -5.37 -10.64 -3.83
C ASP A 164 -5.84 -11.94 -4.51
N SER A 165 -5.31 -12.26 -5.70
CA SER A 165 -5.58 -13.54 -6.39
C SER A 165 -5.01 -14.71 -5.60
N ASP A 166 -3.75 -14.62 -5.18
CA ASP A 166 -3.07 -15.67 -4.40
C ASP A 166 -3.74 -15.87 -3.03
N LEU A 167 -4.26 -14.80 -2.41
CA LEU A 167 -4.96 -14.85 -1.13
C LEU A 167 -6.38 -15.45 -1.30
N PHE A 168 -7.05 -15.18 -2.42
CA PHE A 168 -8.33 -15.82 -2.76
C PHE A 168 -8.14 -17.32 -3.00
N ASP A 169 -7.16 -17.70 -3.82
CA ASP A 169 -6.85 -19.10 -4.13
C ASP A 169 -6.40 -19.85 -2.86
N ALA A 170 -5.56 -19.24 -2.03
CA ALA A 170 -5.15 -19.81 -0.74
C ALA A 170 -6.32 -19.99 0.23
N ASN A 171 -7.30 -19.07 0.26
CA ASN A 171 -8.49 -19.21 1.09
C ASN A 171 -9.42 -20.32 0.60
N GLU A 172 -9.59 -20.47 -0.72
CA GLU A 172 -10.37 -21.56 -1.32
C GLU A 172 -9.74 -22.91 -0.98
N GLU A 173 -8.42 -23.06 -1.14
CA GLU A 173 -7.70 -24.27 -0.73
C GLU A 173 -7.83 -24.59 0.76
N LEU A 174 -7.81 -23.55 1.62
CA LEU A 174 -7.96 -23.70 3.07
C LEU A 174 -9.37 -24.21 3.44
N ASP A 175 -10.42 -23.71 2.79
CA ASP A 175 -11.78 -24.17 3.03
C ASP A 175 -12.01 -25.59 2.50
N ASP A 176 -11.42 -25.94 1.36
CA ASP A 176 -11.37 -27.29 0.81
C ASP A 176 -10.67 -28.28 1.76
N LEU A 177 -9.56 -27.86 2.36
CA LEU A 177 -8.82 -28.64 3.36
C LEU A 177 -9.61 -28.80 4.65
N LYS A 178 -10.32 -27.76 5.11
CA LYS A 178 -11.22 -27.84 6.28
C LYS A 178 -12.36 -28.83 6.04
N GLU A 179 -12.98 -28.84 4.86
CA GLU A 179 -14.00 -29.84 4.53
C GLU A 179 -13.43 -31.26 4.51
N LYS A 180 -12.28 -31.45 3.86
CA LYS A 180 -11.59 -32.76 3.84
C LYS A 180 -11.22 -33.22 5.25
N MET A 181 -10.77 -32.31 6.12
CA MET A 181 -10.46 -32.59 7.53
C MET A 181 -11.72 -32.96 8.33
N LYS A 182 -12.83 -32.25 8.12
CA LYS A 182 -14.12 -32.55 8.76
C LYS A 182 -14.64 -33.92 8.33
N ALA A 183 -14.62 -34.22 7.04
CA ALA A 183 -15.02 -35.52 6.51
C ALA A 183 -14.12 -36.66 7.01
N ALA A 184 -12.82 -36.41 7.16
CA ALA A 184 -11.89 -37.39 7.75
C ALA A 184 -12.17 -37.63 9.24
N SER A 185 -12.50 -36.58 9.99
CA SER A 185 -12.88 -36.67 11.41
C SER A 185 -14.19 -37.44 11.61
N GLU A 186 -15.20 -37.18 10.77
CA GLU A 186 -16.48 -37.90 10.81
C GLU A 186 -16.31 -39.38 10.47
N LYS A 187 -15.54 -39.70 9.41
CA LYS A 187 -15.19 -41.10 9.08
C LYS A 187 -14.39 -41.79 10.18
N ALA A 188 -13.55 -41.06 10.91
CA ALA A 188 -12.83 -41.60 12.05
C ALA A 188 -13.77 -41.90 13.22
N GLN A 189 -14.73 -41.02 13.52
CA GLN A 189 -15.76 -41.26 14.53
C GLN A 189 -16.65 -42.45 14.19
N GLU A 190 -17.08 -42.58 12.93
CA GLU A 190 -17.89 -43.71 12.45
C GLU A 190 -17.15 -45.04 12.59
N LYS A 191 -15.85 -45.08 12.25
CA LYS A 191 -15.01 -46.28 12.43
C LYS A 191 -14.81 -46.63 13.91
N VAL A 192 -14.68 -45.63 14.78
CA VAL A 192 -14.55 -45.86 16.24
C VAL A 192 -15.84 -46.43 16.82
N GLU A 193 -17.01 -45.93 16.41
CA GLU A 193 -18.30 -46.48 16.86
C GLU A 193 -18.58 -47.88 16.29
N ALA A 194 -18.23 -48.16 15.02
CA ALA A 194 -18.35 -49.50 14.44
C ALA A 194 -17.48 -50.54 15.16
N VAL A 195 -16.26 -50.17 15.55
CA VAL A 195 -15.38 -51.02 16.37
C VAL A 195 -15.99 -51.23 17.76
N LYS A 196 -16.61 -50.20 18.35
CA LYS A 196 -17.25 -50.27 19.66
C LYS A 196 -18.50 -51.16 19.68
N GLU A 197 -19.32 -51.13 18.63
CA GLU A 197 -20.42 -52.09 18.47
C GLU A 197 -19.93 -53.52 18.26
N THR A 198 -18.92 -53.72 17.42
CA THR A 198 -18.34 -55.06 17.16
C THR A 198 -17.74 -55.67 18.42
N VAL A 199 -17.08 -54.85 19.25
CA VAL A 199 -16.55 -55.27 20.57
C VAL A 199 -17.69 -55.55 21.56
N SER A 200 -18.79 -54.82 21.51
CA SER A 200 -19.96 -55.07 22.38
C SER A 200 -20.65 -56.40 22.04
N HIS A 201 -20.82 -56.72 20.75
CA HIS A 201 -21.36 -58.00 20.30
C HIS A 201 -20.42 -59.17 20.63
N ALA A 202 -19.10 -59.02 20.42
CA ALA A 202 -18.13 -60.05 20.81
C ALA A 202 -18.07 -60.29 22.33
N ALA A 203 -18.29 -59.23 23.14
CA ALA A 203 -18.37 -59.36 24.60
C ALA A 203 -19.66 -60.06 25.07
N GLN A 204 -20.77 -59.91 24.34
CA GLN A 204 -22.02 -60.63 24.62
C GLN A 204 -21.94 -62.11 24.23
N ASP A 205 -21.32 -62.45 23.10
CA ASP A 205 -21.11 -63.84 22.68
C ASP A 205 -20.07 -64.57 23.56
N ALA A 206 -19.09 -63.85 24.12
CA ALA A 206 -18.09 -64.41 25.04
C ALA A 206 -18.62 -64.62 26.48
N ALA A 207 -19.74 -64.02 26.87
CA ALA A 207 -20.34 -64.20 28.19
C ALA A 207 -20.81 -65.65 28.47
N ALA A 208 -20.89 -66.51 27.44
CA ALA A 208 -21.24 -67.92 27.57
C ALA A 208 -20.05 -68.85 27.94
N LYS A 209 -18.79 -68.37 27.94
CA LYS A 209 -17.63 -69.18 28.36
C LYS A 209 -16.57 -68.35 29.11
N THR A 210 -16.58 -68.51 30.45
CA THR A 210 -15.44 -68.38 31.38
C THR A 210 -14.77 -67.00 31.52
N SER A 211 -14.79 -66.48 32.75
CA SER A 211 -14.34 -65.14 33.20
C SER A 211 -12.91 -64.71 32.86
N GLN A 212 -12.03 -65.60 32.39
CA GLN A 212 -10.62 -65.28 32.07
C GLN A 212 -10.41 -64.78 30.64
N THR A 213 -11.34 -65.05 29.71
CA THR A 213 -11.23 -64.57 28.32
C THR A 213 -11.74 -63.13 28.16
N VAL A 214 -12.65 -62.68 29.03
CA VAL A 214 -13.27 -61.35 28.96
C VAL A 214 -12.28 -60.21 29.28
N GLU A 215 -11.37 -60.39 30.24
CA GLU A 215 -10.35 -59.37 30.56
C GLU A 215 -9.35 -59.18 29.41
N ASN A 216 -8.82 -60.27 28.84
CA ASN A 216 -7.87 -60.21 27.72
C ASN A 216 -8.47 -59.61 26.44
N VAL A 217 -9.77 -59.83 26.19
CA VAL A 217 -10.47 -59.22 25.03
C VAL A 217 -10.71 -57.74 25.27
N LYS A 218 -11.05 -57.33 26.50
CA LYS A 218 -11.27 -55.92 26.86
C LYS A 218 -9.96 -55.11 26.78
N GLU A 219 -8.84 -55.69 27.20
CA GLU A 219 -7.52 -55.06 27.12
C GLU A 219 -7.06 -54.91 25.67
N LYS A 220 -7.19 -55.96 24.84
CA LYS A 220 -6.88 -55.88 23.40
C LYS A 220 -7.82 -54.95 22.63
N ALA A 221 -9.09 -54.84 23.04
CA ALA A 221 -10.03 -53.89 22.46
C ALA A 221 -9.66 -52.45 22.81
N ALA A 222 -9.22 -52.20 24.05
CA ALA A 222 -8.70 -50.90 24.46
C ALA A 222 -7.42 -50.53 23.67
N GLU A 223 -6.48 -51.47 23.52
CA GLU A 223 -5.27 -51.27 22.71
C GLU A 223 -5.60 -51.03 21.23
N ALA A 224 -6.57 -51.75 20.66
CA ALA A 224 -6.98 -51.57 19.26
C ALA A 224 -7.61 -50.18 19.03
N VAL A 225 -8.47 -49.73 19.95
CA VAL A 225 -9.07 -48.39 19.91
C VAL A 225 -8.00 -47.30 20.11
N GLU A 226 -7.04 -47.52 21.01
CA GLU A 226 -5.95 -46.58 21.25
C GLU A 226 -4.99 -46.48 20.04
N ASN A 227 -4.67 -47.61 19.40
CA ASN A 227 -3.85 -47.65 18.19
C ASN A 227 -4.53 -46.95 16.99
N VAL A 228 -5.84 -47.11 16.84
CA VAL A 228 -6.60 -46.37 15.81
C VAL A 228 -6.61 -44.87 16.13
N LYS A 229 -6.79 -44.48 17.39
CA LYS A 229 -6.76 -43.07 17.81
C LYS A 229 -5.38 -42.45 17.59
N LYS A 230 -4.30 -43.18 17.88
CA LYS A 230 -2.91 -42.72 17.69
C LYS A 230 -2.54 -42.57 16.22
N ASN A 231 -2.91 -43.53 15.37
CA ASN A 231 -2.68 -43.42 13.92
C ASN A 231 -3.52 -42.31 13.27
N THR A 232 -4.72 -42.04 13.81
CA THR A 232 -5.57 -40.94 13.34
C THR A 232 -5.03 -39.57 13.77
N SER A 233 -4.52 -39.44 15.00
CA SER A 233 -3.85 -38.20 15.43
C SER A 233 -2.61 -37.94 14.59
N ALA A 234 -1.78 -38.95 14.31
CA ALA A 234 -0.60 -38.79 13.45
C ALA A 234 -0.95 -38.35 12.01
N ALA A 235 -2.05 -38.85 11.45
CA ALA A 235 -2.54 -38.40 10.14
C ALA A 235 -3.06 -36.95 10.18
N VAL A 236 -3.69 -36.54 11.27
CA VAL A 236 -4.15 -35.15 11.49
C VAL A 236 -2.97 -34.21 11.74
N ASP A 237 -1.96 -34.63 12.50
CA ASP A 237 -0.78 -33.83 12.82
C ASP A 237 0.10 -33.62 11.58
N SER A 238 0.27 -34.64 10.73
CA SER A 238 0.98 -34.51 9.44
C SER A 238 0.23 -33.65 8.40
N LEU A 239 -1.11 -33.64 8.44
CA LEU A 239 -1.91 -32.69 7.67
C LEU A 239 -1.76 -31.25 8.20
N LYS A 240 -1.66 -31.09 9.53
CA LYS A 240 -1.47 -29.79 10.19
C LYS A 240 -0.06 -29.21 9.93
N GLU A 241 0.94 -30.07 9.87
CA GLU A 241 2.33 -29.74 9.51
C GLU A 241 2.42 -29.30 8.04
N LYS A 242 1.76 -30.01 7.12
CA LYS A 242 1.67 -29.57 5.70
C LYS A 242 0.94 -28.23 5.54
N VAL A 243 -0.11 -27.98 6.31
CA VAL A 243 -0.80 -26.68 6.34
C VAL A 243 0.12 -25.57 6.86
N SER A 244 0.98 -25.86 7.84
CA SER A 244 1.98 -24.92 8.39
C SER A 244 3.13 -24.63 7.41
N GLU A 245 3.60 -25.61 6.65
CA GLU A 245 4.65 -25.41 5.64
C GLU A 245 4.15 -24.56 4.47
N THR A 246 2.90 -24.75 4.02
CA THR A 246 2.30 -23.93 2.95
C THR A 246 2.07 -22.48 3.39
N THR A 247 1.79 -22.20 4.67
CA THR A 247 1.67 -20.81 5.18
C THR A 247 3.02 -20.13 5.41
N THR A 248 4.11 -20.88 5.60
CA THR A 248 5.46 -20.32 5.84
C THR A 248 6.22 -20.06 4.53
N ALA A 249 5.78 -20.64 3.41
CA ALA A 249 6.37 -20.39 2.09
C ALA A 249 5.94 -19.05 1.43
N ALA A 250 5.03 -18.30 2.05
CA ALA A 250 4.56 -16.99 1.60
C ALA A 250 5.17 -15.80 2.39
N GLU A 251 6.39 -15.95 2.91
CA GLU A 251 7.18 -14.83 3.45
C GLU A 251 8.35 -14.55 2.47
N PRO A 252 8.43 -13.36 1.85
CA PRO A 252 9.47 -13.10 0.87
C PRO A 252 10.82 -12.99 1.57
N ALA A 253 11.82 -13.61 0.96
CA ALA A 253 13.22 -13.49 1.32
C ALA A 253 13.67 -12.02 1.37
N ALA A 254 13.61 -11.42 2.55
CA ALA A 254 14.61 -10.47 3.03
C ALA A 254 15.51 -11.29 3.95
N THR A 255 16.78 -11.53 3.66
CA THR A 255 17.96 -10.69 3.92
C THR A 255 19.15 -11.54 3.39
N GLU A 256 20.29 -11.11 2.87
CA GLU A 256 21.22 -10.09 3.35
C GLU A 256 22.44 -10.09 2.40
N ALA A 257 22.93 -8.92 1.97
CA ALA A 257 24.34 -8.74 1.63
C ALA A 257 24.93 -7.81 2.68
N ALA A 258 25.97 -8.32 3.31
CA ALA A 258 26.49 -8.05 4.63
C ALA A 258 27.19 -6.67 4.81
N PRO A 259 27.52 -6.31 6.07
CA PRO A 259 27.89 -4.97 6.50
C PRO A 259 29.41 -4.76 6.50
N ALA A 260 29.84 -3.50 6.57
CA ALA A 260 31.18 -3.13 6.97
C ALA A 260 31.13 -2.01 8.02
N ALA A 261 31.38 -2.41 9.26
CA ALA A 261 31.90 -1.59 10.37
C ALA A 261 33.22 -2.28 10.78
N ASP A 262 34.27 -1.69 11.30
CA ASP A 262 34.48 -0.47 12.08
C ASP A 262 36.01 -0.31 12.20
N THR A 263 36.54 0.92 12.25
CA THR A 263 37.67 1.24 13.14
C THR A 263 37.63 2.72 13.48
N ALA A 264 37.23 2.99 14.72
CA ALA A 264 37.41 4.26 15.41
C ALA A 264 38.88 4.56 15.74
N SER A 265 39.20 5.87 15.81
CA SER A 265 39.76 6.55 17.00
C SER A 265 40.93 7.52 16.71
N ALA A 266 40.80 8.70 17.34
CA ALA A 266 41.84 9.69 17.69
C ALA A 266 42.50 10.47 16.54
N ALA A 267 42.92 11.72 16.67
CA ALA A 267 42.75 12.81 17.61
C ALA A 267 43.50 14.01 16.97
N GLU A 268 43.12 15.23 17.37
CA GLU A 268 43.99 16.41 17.45
C GLU A 268 44.62 17.04 16.18
N ALA A 269 44.15 18.27 15.95
CA ALA A 269 44.95 19.49 15.91
C ALA A 269 46.01 19.69 14.79
N ASN A 270 45.76 20.80 14.08
CA ASN A 270 46.65 21.96 13.95
C ASN A 270 47.26 22.24 12.57
N THR A 271 47.13 23.52 12.21
CA THR A 271 48.13 24.37 11.52
C THR A 271 48.44 24.21 10.02
N THR A 272 47.97 25.22 9.27
CA THR A 272 48.84 26.24 8.62
C THR A 272 49.22 26.09 7.14
N ALA A 273 49.19 27.26 6.49
CA ALA A 273 49.91 27.72 5.29
C ALA A 273 49.41 27.17 3.94
N ALA A 274 48.79 28.02 3.13
CA ALA A 274 49.43 28.99 2.25
C ALA A 274 50.07 28.33 1.02
N GLN A 275 49.40 28.45 -0.12
CA GLN A 275 49.80 29.28 -1.27
C GLN A 275 48.71 29.23 -2.34
#